data_AF-A0A8S4QVV6-F1
#
_entry.id   AF-A0A8S4QVV6-F1
#
_cell.length_a   1.000
_cell.length_b   1.000
_cell.length_c   1.000
_cell.angle_alpha   90.00
_cell.angle_beta   90.00
_cell.angle_gamma   90.00
#
_symmetry.space_group_name_H-M   'P 1'
#
loop_
_entity.id
_entity.type
_entity.pdbx_description
1 polymer ?
#
loop_
_entity_poly.entity_id
_entity_poly.type
_entity_poly.pdbx_seq_one_letter_code
_entity_poly.pdbx_strand_id
1 'polypeptide(L)'
;MVASNAWLKRGDLFQENEGFMLALQDQVIDTKNYQKYIIRRPNINDTCRHCRSSPETIQHISGACKSIAQTNYKHRHDQLAAIIHQNLAFQYKLRSEKVPYYKYQPQSVLENNSYKVYWDRTKVTDKTIYNNRPDLEKKINQFI
;
A
#
# COMPACT_ATOMS: atom_id res chain seq x y z
N MET A 1 -9.70 -5.90 20.11
CA MET A 1 -9.17 -7.25 19.83
C MET A 1 -10.10 -8.10 18.95
N VAL A 2 -11.43 -8.07 19.15
CA VAL A 2 -12.38 -8.92 18.39
C VAL A 2 -12.35 -8.69 16.86
N ALA A 3 -12.22 -7.45 16.40
CA ALA A 3 -12.19 -7.14 14.96
C ALA A 3 -10.90 -7.63 14.27
N SER A 4 -9.74 -7.46 14.90
CA SER A 4 -8.43 -7.84 14.34
C SER A 4 -8.25 -9.35 14.16
N ASN A 5 -9.04 -10.16 14.89
CA ASN A 5 -9.01 -11.62 14.87
C ASN A 5 -10.26 -12.23 14.20
N ALA A 6 -11.15 -11.41 13.64
CA ALA A 6 -12.39 -11.90 13.04
C ALA A 6 -12.15 -12.86 11.86
N TRP A 7 -11.01 -12.72 11.19
CA TRP A 7 -10.62 -13.54 10.05
C TRP A 7 -10.38 -15.02 10.41
N LEU A 8 -9.91 -15.32 11.63
CA LEU A 8 -9.71 -16.70 12.13
C LEU A 8 -11.02 -17.50 12.23
N LYS A 9 -12.16 -16.82 12.29
CA LYS A 9 -13.48 -17.47 12.41
C LYS A 9 -14.10 -17.82 11.07
N ARG A 10 -13.57 -17.30 9.97
CA ARG A 10 -14.16 -17.46 8.63
C ARG A 10 -13.70 -18.75 7.93
N GLY A 11 -12.52 -19.27 8.27
CA GLY A 11 -11.97 -20.46 7.65
C GLY A 11 -11.60 -20.28 6.17
N ASP A 12 -11.40 -19.03 5.73
CA ASP A 12 -11.06 -18.69 4.33
C ASP A 12 -9.59 -19.00 3.98
N LEU A 13 -8.77 -19.39 4.97
CA LEU A 13 -7.32 -19.54 4.86
C LEU A 13 -6.88 -20.91 5.36
N PHE A 14 -5.85 -21.45 4.72
CA PHE A 14 -5.18 -22.65 5.19
C PHE A 14 -4.52 -22.42 6.56
N GLN A 15 -4.49 -23.45 7.39
CA GLN A 15 -4.01 -23.38 8.77
C GLN A 15 -2.57 -22.84 8.86
N GLU A 16 -1.72 -23.17 7.89
CA GLU A 16 -0.35 -22.69 7.80
C GLU A 16 -0.31 -21.17 7.63
N ASN A 17 -1.15 -20.63 6.74
CA ASN A 17 -1.24 -19.19 6.50
C ASN A 17 -1.77 -18.44 7.72
N GLU A 18 -2.73 -19.03 8.45
CA GLU A 18 -3.23 -18.45 9.69
C GLU A 18 -2.12 -18.40 10.75
N GLY A 19 -1.37 -19.49 10.92
CA GLY A 19 -0.22 -19.55 11.82
C GLY A 19 0.84 -18.49 11.51
N PHE A 20 1.16 -18.29 10.22
CA PHE A 20 2.10 -17.24 9.81
C PHE A 20 1.58 -15.84 10.11
N MET A 21 0.30 -15.56 9.86
CA MET A 21 -0.28 -14.24 10.14
C MET A 21 -0.35 -13.95 11.63
N LEU A 22 -0.64 -14.94 12.47
CA LEU A 22 -0.55 -14.81 13.92
C LEU A 22 0.88 -14.50 14.37
N ALA A 23 1.87 -15.25 13.87
CA ALA A 23 3.27 -15.01 14.21
C ALA A 23 3.76 -13.60 13.79
N LEU A 24 3.25 -13.07 12.66
CA LEU A 24 3.49 -11.69 12.24
C LEU A 24 2.83 -10.67 13.17
N GLN A 25 1.57 -10.90 13.58
CA GLN A 25 0.83 -10.03 14.49
C GLN A 25 1.48 -9.97 15.88
N ASP A 26 1.92 -11.12 16.40
CA ASP A 26 2.59 -11.25 17.70
C ASP A 26 4.06 -10.82 17.66
N GLN A 27 4.56 -10.45 16.48
CA GLN A 27 5.93 -10.03 16.23
C GLN A 27 7.01 -11.06 16.57
N VAL A 28 6.69 -12.34 16.47
CA VAL A 28 7.58 -13.47 16.81
C VAL A 28 8.29 -14.09 15.62
N ILE A 29 8.19 -13.48 14.43
CA ILE A 29 8.95 -13.90 13.25
C ILE A 29 10.46 -13.64 13.47
N ASP A 30 11.26 -14.59 13.01
CA ASP A 30 12.73 -14.59 13.11
C ASP A 30 13.39 -13.52 12.23
N THR A 31 13.20 -12.26 12.62
CA THR A 31 13.88 -11.10 12.05
C THR A 31 15.20 -10.85 12.78
N LYS A 32 16.18 -10.20 12.13
CA LYS A 32 17.44 -9.88 12.82
C LYS A 32 17.26 -8.98 14.05
N ASN A 33 16.25 -8.10 14.03
CA ASN A 33 15.92 -7.30 15.21
C ASN A 33 15.42 -8.19 16.36
N TYR A 34 14.51 -9.13 16.08
CA TYR A 34 14.05 -10.13 17.04
C TYR A 34 15.20 -10.98 17.60
N GLN A 35 16.10 -11.47 16.74
CA GLN A 35 17.28 -12.22 17.15
C GLN A 35 18.20 -11.43 18.09
N LYS A 36 18.40 -10.13 17.83
CA LYS A 36 19.29 -9.27 18.61
C LYS A 36 18.69 -8.88 19.96
N TYR A 37 17.44 -8.43 20.00
CA TYR A 37 16.86 -7.83 21.21
C TYR A 37 16.01 -8.80 22.04
N ILE A 38 15.33 -9.76 21.41
CA ILE A 38 14.45 -10.72 22.10
C ILE A 38 15.20 -12.01 22.42
N ILE A 39 15.77 -12.68 21.41
CA ILE A 39 16.55 -13.91 21.63
C ILE A 39 17.92 -13.61 22.26
N ARG A 40 18.42 -12.37 22.11
CA ARG A 40 19.74 -11.92 22.60
C ARG A 40 20.90 -12.77 22.09
N ARG A 41 20.84 -13.18 20.82
CA ARG A 41 21.95 -13.89 20.18
C ARG A 41 23.17 -12.97 20.08
N PRO A 42 24.38 -13.43 20.47
CA PRO A 42 25.59 -12.62 20.36
C PRO A 42 25.94 -12.35 18.89
N ASN A 43 26.63 -11.24 18.64
CA ASN A 43 27.18 -10.86 17.33
C ASN A 43 26.13 -10.69 16.20
N ILE A 44 24.87 -10.43 16.53
CA ILE A 44 23.85 -10.11 15.52
C ILE A 44 23.86 -8.62 15.18
N ASN A 45 24.06 -8.31 13.90
CA ASN A 45 23.75 -7.00 13.33
C ASN A 45 22.28 -6.97 12.90
N ASP A 46 21.48 -6.09 13.49
CA ASP A 46 20.04 -5.94 13.23
C ASP A 46 19.71 -5.26 11.91
N THR A 47 20.71 -4.83 11.12
CA THR A 47 20.49 -4.20 9.82
C THR A 47 19.77 -5.14 8.84
N CYS A 48 18.70 -4.64 8.21
CA CYS A 48 17.88 -5.34 7.22
C CYS A 48 18.71 -5.99 6.13
N ARG A 49 18.45 -7.28 5.90
CA ARG A 49 19.09 -8.12 4.89
C ARG A 49 18.82 -7.66 3.46
N HIS A 50 17.65 -7.05 3.22
CA HIS A 50 17.23 -6.61 1.89
C HIS A 50 17.73 -5.20 1.56
N CYS A 51 17.46 -4.21 2.41
CA CYS A 51 17.77 -2.81 2.10
C CYS A 51 19.09 -2.29 2.68
N ARG A 52 19.65 -3.01 3.67
CA ARG A 52 20.90 -2.68 4.37
C ARG A 52 20.95 -1.29 5.01
N SER A 53 19.82 -0.63 5.26
CA SER A 53 19.78 0.77 5.72
C SER A 53 19.07 1.03 7.04
N SER A 54 18.33 0.06 7.56
CA SER A 54 17.52 0.24 8.77
C SER A 54 17.41 -1.09 9.54
N PRO A 55 17.07 -1.07 10.84
CA PRO A 55 16.82 -2.29 11.59
C PRO A 55 15.75 -3.16 10.95
N GLU A 56 15.98 -4.47 10.93
CA GLU A 56 15.09 -5.49 10.36
C GLU A 56 13.97 -5.81 11.33
N THR A 57 12.97 -4.94 11.43
CA THR A 57 11.72 -5.24 12.14
C THR A 57 10.66 -5.76 11.17
N ILE A 58 9.61 -6.38 11.71
CA ILE A 58 8.46 -6.81 10.89
C ILE A 58 7.80 -5.61 10.21
N GLN A 59 7.65 -4.48 10.92
CA GLN A 59 7.12 -3.24 10.38
C GLN A 59 8.00 -2.69 9.25
N HIS A 60 9.32 -2.81 9.40
CA HIS A 60 10.24 -2.42 8.36
C HIS A 60 10.05 -3.30 7.12
N ILE A 61 10.10 -4.63 7.26
CA ILE A 61 9.94 -5.57 6.13
C ILE A 61 8.59 -5.39 5.43
N SER A 62 7.50 -5.24 6.19
CA SER A 62 6.14 -5.22 5.66
C SER A 62 5.75 -3.91 4.98
N GLY A 63 6.31 -2.76 5.40
CA GLY A 63 5.86 -1.46 4.92
C GLY A 63 6.94 -0.42 4.61
N ALA A 64 8.14 -0.49 5.22
CA ALA A 64 9.14 0.58 5.09
C ALA A 64 10.40 0.19 4.29
N CYS A 65 10.60 -1.11 4.04
CA CYS A 65 11.80 -1.61 3.40
C CYS A 65 11.83 -1.21 1.92
N LYS A 66 12.63 -0.20 1.55
CA LYS A 66 12.69 0.33 0.18
C LYS A 66 12.87 -0.72 -0.93
N SER A 67 13.60 -1.80 -0.66
CA SER A 67 13.82 -2.90 -1.61
C SER A 67 12.58 -3.79 -1.80
N ILE A 68 11.66 -3.83 -0.83
CA ILE A 68 10.43 -4.63 -0.86
C ILE A 68 9.23 -3.73 -1.22
N ALA A 69 9.13 -2.57 -0.58
CA ALA A 69 8.05 -1.61 -0.77
C ALA A 69 7.91 -1.18 -2.24
N GLN A 70 9.03 -0.97 -2.95
CA GLN A 70 9.04 -0.53 -4.33
C GLN A 70 8.80 -1.64 -5.37
N THR A 71 8.64 -2.90 -4.96
CA THR A 71 8.39 -4.02 -5.87
C THR A 71 6.93 -4.44 -5.83
N ASN A 72 6.62 -5.60 -5.24
CA ASN A 72 5.28 -6.18 -5.21
C ASN A 72 4.30 -5.38 -4.35
N TYR A 73 4.79 -4.68 -3.33
CA TYR A 73 3.92 -3.85 -2.49
C TYR A 73 3.37 -2.67 -3.27
N LYS A 74 4.23 -1.87 -3.92
CA LYS A 74 3.80 -0.77 -4.81
C LYS A 74 2.88 -1.27 -5.91
N HIS A 75 3.21 -2.38 -6.57
CA HIS A 75 2.36 -2.93 -7.62
C HIS A 75 0.93 -3.22 -7.13
N ARG A 76 0.78 -3.88 -5.98
CA ARG A 76 -0.55 -4.16 -5.38
C ARG A 76 -1.26 -2.88 -4.95
N HIS A 77 -0.52 -1.91 -4.42
CA HIS A 77 -1.06 -0.61 -4.05
C HIS A 77 -1.64 0.12 -5.26
N ASP A 78 -0.86 0.21 -6.35
CA ASP A 78 -1.26 0.84 -7.60
C ASP A 78 -2.46 0.11 -8.24
N GLN A 79 -2.52 -1.22 -8.16
CA GLN A 79 -3.67 -2.01 -8.63
C GLN A 79 -4.96 -1.66 -7.85
N LEU A 80 -4.89 -1.56 -6.53
CA LEU A 80 -6.05 -1.18 -5.71
C LEU A 80 -6.49 0.26 -6.01
N ALA A 81 -5.53 1.19 -6.08
CA ALA A 81 -5.82 2.57 -6.46
C ALA A 81 -6.43 2.65 -7.87
N ALA A 82 -5.98 1.83 -8.82
CA ALA A 82 -6.52 1.78 -10.18
C ALA A 82 -7.99 1.30 -10.21
N ILE A 83 -8.36 0.35 -9.36
CA ILE A 83 -9.76 -0.08 -9.19
C ILE A 83 -10.62 1.10 -8.68
N ILE A 84 -10.12 1.85 -7.69
CA ILE A 84 -10.82 3.03 -7.16
C ILE A 84 -10.95 4.09 -8.26
N HIS A 85 -9.86 4.37 -8.99
CA HIS A 85 -9.84 5.32 -10.10
C HIS A 85 -10.89 4.95 -11.17
N GLN A 86 -10.99 3.68 -11.57
CA GLN A 86 -12.01 3.23 -12.52
C GLN A 86 -13.43 3.43 -11.99
N ASN A 87 -13.67 3.13 -10.71
CA ASN A 87 -14.98 3.31 -10.09
C ASN A 87 -15.39 4.80 -10.08
N LEU A 88 -14.48 5.70 -9.71
CA LEU A 88 -14.74 7.15 -9.78
C LEU A 88 -14.98 7.60 -11.21
N ALA A 89 -14.16 7.14 -12.16
CA ALA A 89 -14.31 7.50 -13.57
C ALA A 89 -15.69 7.14 -14.13
N PHE A 90 -16.19 5.96 -13.77
CA PHE A 90 -17.54 5.53 -14.15
C PHE A 90 -18.63 6.33 -13.42
N GLN A 91 -18.51 6.49 -12.10
CA GLN A 91 -19.50 7.20 -11.27
C GLN A 91 -19.71 8.66 -11.72
N TYR A 92 -18.63 9.34 -12.11
CA TYR A 92 -18.68 10.74 -12.55
C TYR A 92 -18.80 10.92 -14.07
N LYS A 93 -19.13 9.85 -14.81
CA LYS A 93 -19.29 9.89 -16.28
C LYS A 93 -18.06 10.44 -17.01
N LEU A 94 -16.87 10.11 -16.52
CA LEU A 94 -15.58 10.37 -17.18
C LEU A 94 -15.20 9.24 -18.14
N ARG A 95 -15.75 8.04 -17.93
CA ARG A 95 -15.75 6.92 -18.89
C ARG A 95 -17.14 6.30 -18.92
N SER A 96 -17.53 5.79 -20.09
CA SER A 96 -18.83 5.13 -20.32
C SER A 96 -18.90 3.71 -19.75
N GLU A 97 -17.76 3.01 -19.68
CA GLU A 97 -17.72 1.57 -19.37
C GLU A 97 -16.60 1.21 -18.40
N LYS A 98 -16.81 0.12 -17.66
CA LYS A 98 -15.78 -0.53 -16.83
C LYS A 98 -15.18 -1.71 -17.60
N VAL A 99 -13.88 -1.88 -17.46
CA VAL A 99 -13.15 -3.07 -17.96
C VAL A 99 -12.65 -3.88 -16.77
N PRO A 100 -12.34 -5.18 -16.93
CA PRO A 100 -11.75 -5.98 -15.87
C PRO A 100 -10.51 -5.30 -15.26
N TYR A 101 -10.36 -5.37 -13.93
CA TYR A 101 -9.34 -4.60 -13.20
C TYR A 101 -7.91 -4.82 -13.71
N TYR A 102 -7.59 -6.05 -14.10
CA TYR A 102 -6.27 -6.45 -14.62
C TYR A 102 -5.96 -5.90 -16.02
N LYS A 103 -6.96 -5.38 -16.75
CA LYS A 103 -6.80 -4.68 -18.03
C LYS A 103 -6.83 -3.17 -17.89
N TYR A 104 -7.22 -2.66 -16.72
CA TYR A 104 -7.40 -1.23 -16.53
C TYR A 104 -6.09 -0.51 -16.32
N GLN A 105 -5.84 0.51 -17.13
CA GLN A 105 -4.73 1.44 -16.95
C GLN A 105 -5.30 2.84 -16.64
N PRO A 106 -5.03 3.40 -15.45
CA PRO A 106 -5.43 4.77 -15.11
C PRO A 106 -4.76 5.79 -16.05
N GLN A 107 -5.53 6.78 -16.49
CA GLN A 107 -4.98 7.92 -17.22
C GLN A 107 -4.56 9.00 -16.22
N SER A 108 -3.45 9.69 -16.49
CA SER A 108 -2.95 10.76 -15.60
C SER A 108 -4.00 11.83 -15.30
N VAL A 109 -4.88 12.10 -16.26
CA VAL A 109 -6.00 13.03 -16.12
C VAL A 109 -7.23 12.46 -16.83
N LEU A 110 -8.36 12.47 -16.13
CA LEU A 110 -9.70 12.32 -16.70
C LEU A 110 -10.50 13.57 -16.37
N GLU A 111 -11.18 14.17 -17.34
CA GLU A 111 -12.00 15.35 -17.08
C GLU A 111 -13.28 15.38 -17.93
N ASN A 112 -14.30 16.04 -17.40
CA ASN A 112 -15.50 16.46 -18.11
C ASN A 112 -15.89 17.87 -17.64
N ASN A 113 -17.07 18.37 -17.99
CA ASN A 113 -17.47 19.74 -17.63
C ASN A 113 -17.57 19.99 -16.11
N SER A 114 -17.76 18.94 -15.30
CA SER A 114 -18.06 19.09 -13.87
C SER A 114 -16.97 18.53 -12.95
N TYR A 115 -16.15 17.59 -13.42
CA TYR A 115 -15.21 16.85 -12.60
C TYR A 115 -13.89 16.62 -13.31
N LYS A 116 -12.83 16.52 -12.51
CA LYS A 116 -11.49 16.15 -12.93
C LYS A 116 -10.90 15.14 -11.96
N VAL A 117 -10.36 14.05 -12.46
CA VAL A 117 -9.67 13.03 -11.67
C VAL A 117 -8.22 12.99 -12.13
N TYR A 118 -7.31 13.16 -11.18
CA TYR A 118 -5.87 13.08 -11.37
C TYR A 118 -5.34 11.76 -10.81
N TRP A 119 -4.44 11.14 -11.56
CA TRP A 119 -3.71 9.94 -11.16
C TRP A 119 -2.22 10.25 -11.05
N ASP A 120 -1.63 9.88 -9.91
CA ASP A 120 -0.19 9.93 -9.62
C ASP A 120 0.46 11.25 -10.08
N ARG A 121 -0.17 12.38 -9.71
CA ARG A 121 0.26 13.72 -10.14
C ARG A 121 0.75 14.55 -8.98
N THR A 122 1.89 15.18 -9.16
CA THR A 122 2.47 16.12 -8.20
C THR A 122 1.60 17.37 -8.12
N LYS A 123 1.17 17.72 -6.91
CA LYS A 123 0.49 18.98 -6.60
C LYS A 123 1.50 20.10 -6.44
N VAL A 124 1.31 21.15 -7.21
CA VAL A 124 2.00 22.41 -6.98
C VAL A 124 1.35 23.07 -5.77
N THR A 125 2.15 23.41 -4.77
CA THR A 125 1.72 24.04 -3.53
C THR A 125 2.62 25.23 -3.22
N ASP A 126 2.06 26.30 -2.66
CA ASP A 126 2.80 27.54 -2.36
C ASP A 126 3.89 27.33 -1.31
N LYS A 127 3.77 26.27 -0.50
CA LYS A 127 4.75 25.83 0.48
C LYS A 127 5.39 24.52 0.03
N THR A 128 6.64 24.30 0.42
CA THR A 128 7.32 23.01 0.21
C THR A 128 6.63 21.93 1.02
N ILE A 129 6.06 20.93 0.34
CA ILE A 129 5.48 19.73 0.93
C ILE A 129 6.23 18.53 0.38
N TYR A 130 6.88 17.77 1.27
CA TYR A 130 7.69 16.61 0.87
C TYR A 130 6.90 15.49 0.19
N ASN A 131 5.63 15.30 0.57
CA ASN A 131 4.76 14.24 0.06
C ASN A 131 3.57 14.83 -0.71
N ASN A 132 3.84 15.56 -1.81
CA ASN A 132 2.83 16.29 -2.58
C ASN A 132 2.31 15.54 -3.81
N ARG A 133 2.61 14.25 -3.96
CA ARG A 133 2.17 13.42 -5.08
C ARG A 133 1.19 12.35 -4.57
N PRO A 134 -0.12 12.67 -4.47
CA PRO A 134 -1.12 11.68 -4.11
C PRO A 134 -1.32 10.68 -5.25
N ASP A 135 -1.69 9.43 -4.90
CA ASP A 135 -2.02 8.39 -5.88
C ASP A 135 -3.26 8.78 -6.71
N LEU A 136 -4.24 9.42 -6.07
CA LEU A 136 -5.52 9.76 -6.67
C LEU A 136 -6.07 11.07 -6.09
N GLU A 137 -6.57 11.95 -6.95
CA GLU A 137 -7.29 13.17 -6.54
C GLU A 137 -8.51 13.39 -7.43
N LYS A 138 -9.65 13.71 -6.83
CA LYS A 138 -10.84 14.23 -7.53
C LYS A 138 -10.99 15.72 -7.25
N LYS A 139 -11.20 16.52 -8.29
CA LYS A 139 -11.60 17.93 -8.23
C LYS A 139 -12.96 18.14 -8.91
N ILE A 140 -13.65 19.18 -8.47
CA ILE A 140 -14.84 19.72 -9.13
C ILE A 140 -14.37 20.88 -10.01
N ASN A 141 -14.81 20.91 -11.26
CA ASN A 141 -14.53 22.04 -12.13
C ASN A 141 -15.43 23.20 -11.66
N GLN A 142 -14.84 24.20 -11.03
CA GLN A 142 -15.51 25.46 -10.79
C GLN A 142 -15.63 26.17 -12.14
N PHE A 143 -16.88 26.37 -12.59
CA PHE A 143 -17.16 27.42 -13.56
C PHE A 143 -16.81 28.74 -12.89
N ILE A 144 -15.83 29.45 -13.44
CA ILE A 144 -15.66 30.89 -13.19
C ILE A 144 -16.82 31.59 -13.90
#